data_AF-A0A0Q6TAF6-F1
#
_entry.id   AF-A0A0Q6TAF6-F1
#
_cell.length_a   1.000
_cell.length_b   1.000
_cell.length_c   1.000
_cell.angle_alpha   90.00
_cell.angle_beta   90.00
_cell.angle_gamma   90.00
#
_symmetry.space_group_name_H-M   'P 1'
#
loop_
_entity.id
_entity.type
_entity.pdbx_description
1 polymer ?
#
loop_
_entity_poly.entity_id
_entity_poly.type
_entity_poly.pdbx_seq_one_letter_code
_entity_poly.pdbx_strand_id
1 'polypeptide(L)'
;MRLLNMPNLIQRWLAGNRASTWDLGDYPAYELPHPGSGRALSESQAQANWAYFQATLNERQRLLRDWLVAHDGPDPQALQGAAYAKALNTWAKAHWPQLPAFSRLPKHSPWPDCTRSGPFIVYSLLGDLGVSLGEAIRHANGDWHWGLNLDAIDLADNMATARRVVLLADLKHPTPQAREAVLDLEALLFAAHRFPDSPDFVYLDSWTRTVADAIAGGYHET
;
A
#
# COMPACT_ATOMS: atom_id res chain seq x y z
N MET A 1 34.22 47.98 17.72
CA MET A 1 34.51 46.94 16.71
C MET A 1 33.91 45.63 17.22
N ARG A 2 32.68 45.30 16.82
CA ARG A 2 31.97 44.09 17.28
C ARG A 2 32.24 42.96 16.27
N LEU A 3 32.88 41.88 16.73
CA LEU A 3 33.04 40.65 15.98
C LEU A 3 31.67 39.99 15.82
N LEU A 4 31.21 39.88 14.58
CA LEU A 4 30.03 39.10 14.20
C LEU A 4 30.32 37.62 14.43
N ASN A 5 29.62 37.01 15.40
CA ASN A 5 29.53 35.56 15.54
C ASN A 5 28.83 35.02 14.29
N MET A 6 29.57 34.40 13.36
CA MET A 6 28.98 33.61 12.29
C MET A 6 28.42 32.31 12.92
N PRO A 7 27.11 32.03 12.80
CA PRO A 7 26.59 30.73 13.19
C PRO A 7 27.17 29.67 12.25
N ASN A 8 27.74 28.63 12.84
CA ASN A 8 28.37 27.47 12.21
C ASN A 8 27.54 26.89 11.05
N LEU A 9 27.91 27.21 9.81
CA LEU A 9 27.37 26.58 8.59
C LEU A 9 27.55 25.06 8.59
N ILE A 10 28.56 24.55 9.31
CA ILE A 10 28.88 23.13 9.42
C ILE A 10 27.85 22.38 10.30
N GLN A 11 27.26 23.02 11.31
CA GLN A 11 26.24 22.37 12.16
C GLN A 11 24.90 22.17 11.43
N ARG A 12 24.56 23.03 10.47
CA ARG A 12 23.39 22.86 9.60
C ARG A 12 23.53 21.72 8.58
N TRP A 13 24.77 21.33 8.26
CA TRP A 13 25.03 20.22 7.33
C TRP A 13 25.07 18.86 8.04
N LEU A 14 25.46 18.85 9.32
CA LEU A 14 25.49 17.64 10.17
C LEU A 14 24.16 17.37 10.90
N ALA A 15 23.35 18.41 11.12
CA ALA A 15 21.95 18.25 11.49
C ALA A 15 21.17 17.88 10.23
N GLY A 16 21.34 16.64 9.75
CA GLY A 16 20.38 16.06 8.82
C GLY A 16 18.99 16.31 9.40
N ASN A 17 18.17 17.11 8.70
CA ASN A 17 16.80 17.37 9.08
C ASN A 17 16.14 16.01 9.27
N ARG A 18 16.05 15.53 10.51
CA ARG A 18 15.14 14.44 10.83
C ARG A 18 13.78 15.04 10.52
N ALA A 19 13.20 14.66 9.40
CA ALA A 19 11.82 14.97 9.11
C ALA A 19 11.02 14.63 10.38
N SER A 20 10.17 15.55 10.81
CA SER A 20 9.24 15.29 11.91
C SER A 20 8.50 14.01 11.56
N THR A 21 8.60 12.99 12.40
CA THR A 21 7.89 11.74 12.16
C THR A 21 6.40 12.00 12.38
N TRP A 22 5.55 11.57 11.45
CA TRP A 22 4.12 11.47 11.70
C TRP A 22 3.87 10.54 12.88
N ASP A 23 3.11 11.07 13.83
CA ASP A 23 2.53 10.26 14.87
C ASP A 23 1.30 9.56 14.29
N LEU A 24 1.45 8.26 14.05
CA LEU A 24 0.36 7.40 13.61
C LEU A 24 -0.39 6.79 14.80
N GLY A 25 -0.15 7.25 16.03
CA GLY A 25 -0.82 6.75 17.23
C GLY A 25 -2.35 6.87 17.17
N ASP A 26 -2.86 7.90 16.48
CA ASP A 26 -4.28 8.12 16.28
C ASP A 26 -4.83 7.47 14.99
N TYR A 27 -3.97 6.84 14.18
CA TYR A 27 -4.45 6.10 13.01
C TYR A 27 -5.10 4.78 13.47
N PRO A 28 -6.32 4.46 12.99
CA PRO A 28 -7.03 3.28 13.47
C PRO A 28 -6.32 2.01 12.99
N ALA A 29 -5.96 1.12 13.93
CA ALA A 29 -5.40 -0.18 13.59
C ALA A 29 -6.36 -1.00 12.70
N TYR A 30 -5.79 -1.77 11.79
CA TYR A 30 -6.51 -2.72 10.93
C TYR A 30 -5.92 -4.11 11.06
N GLU A 31 -6.27 -4.79 12.14
CA GLU A 31 -5.82 -6.15 12.40
C GLU A 31 -6.74 -7.15 11.68
N LEU A 32 -6.12 -8.04 10.91
CA LEU A 32 -6.84 -9.14 10.28
C LEU A 32 -7.14 -10.22 11.34
N PRO A 33 -8.29 -10.92 11.27
CA PRO A 33 -8.62 -12.03 12.18
C PRO A 33 -7.52 -13.09 12.25
N HIS A 34 -6.87 -13.34 11.12
CA HIS A 34 -5.71 -14.22 11.02
C HIS A 34 -4.54 -13.44 10.41
N PRO A 35 -3.68 -12.82 11.25
CA PRO A 35 -2.49 -12.14 10.76
C PRO A 35 -1.47 -13.15 10.22
N GLY A 36 -0.62 -12.70 9.30
CA GLY A 36 0.40 -13.54 8.69
C GLY A 36 0.46 -13.40 7.17
N SER A 37 1.57 -13.86 6.62
CA SER A 37 1.73 -14.16 5.20
C SER A 37 0.65 -15.13 4.78
N GLY A 38 0.02 -14.86 3.63
CA GLY A 38 -1.02 -15.76 3.17
C GLY A 38 -0.50 -17.16 2.83
N ARG A 39 0.82 -17.35 2.60
CA ARG A 39 1.44 -18.70 2.54
C ARG A 39 1.21 -19.53 3.82
N ALA A 40 1.20 -18.87 4.98
CA ALA A 40 1.03 -19.52 6.29
C ALA A 40 -0.45 -19.67 6.68
N LEU A 41 -1.35 -19.02 5.95
CA LEU A 41 -2.79 -19.16 6.17
C LEU A 41 -3.29 -20.44 5.53
N SER A 42 -4.12 -21.17 6.25
CA SER A 42 -5.04 -22.14 5.64
C SER A 42 -6.10 -21.41 4.80
N GLU A 43 -6.74 -22.13 3.88
CA GLU A 43 -7.86 -21.59 3.09
C GLU A 43 -8.98 -21.05 3.99
N SER A 44 -9.29 -21.74 5.09
CA SER A 44 -10.31 -21.28 6.05
C SER A 44 -9.96 -19.94 6.70
N GLN A 45 -8.68 -19.72 7.02
CA GLN A 45 -8.21 -18.47 7.60
C GLN A 45 -8.19 -17.34 6.56
N ALA A 46 -7.80 -17.65 5.33
CA ALA A 46 -7.87 -16.72 4.22
C ALA A 46 -9.32 -16.28 3.95
N GLN A 47 -10.26 -17.22 3.97
CA GLN A 47 -11.69 -16.95 3.82
C GLN A 47 -12.24 -16.07 4.96
N ALA A 48 -11.82 -16.31 6.20
CA ALA A 48 -12.20 -15.46 7.33
C ALA A 48 -11.64 -14.03 7.21
N ASN A 49 -10.38 -13.88 6.74
CA ASN A 49 -9.81 -12.57 6.43
C ASN A 49 -10.56 -11.87 5.29
N TRP A 50 -10.97 -12.61 4.26
CA TRP A 50 -11.79 -12.08 3.16
C TRP A 50 -13.16 -11.58 3.64
N ALA A 51 -13.87 -12.39 4.44
CA ALA A 51 -15.15 -11.98 5.00
C ALA A 51 -15.02 -10.72 5.88
N TYR A 52 -13.96 -10.63 6.68
CA TYR A 52 -13.67 -9.45 7.49
C TYR A 52 -13.36 -8.21 6.63
N PHE A 53 -12.58 -8.37 5.57
CA PHE A 53 -12.32 -7.30 4.60
C PHE A 53 -13.63 -6.77 4.01
N GLN A 54 -14.50 -7.66 3.53
CA GLN A 54 -15.80 -7.25 2.95
C GLN A 54 -16.66 -6.49 3.97
N ALA A 55 -16.69 -6.96 5.23
CA ALA A 55 -17.47 -6.34 6.29
C ALA A 55 -16.94 -4.95 6.71
N THR A 56 -15.67 -4.67 6.49
CA THR A 56 -15.01 -3.45 7.00
C THR A 56 -14.61 -2.45 5.90
N LEU A 57 -14.61 -2.87 4.63
CA LEU A 57 -14.11 -2.10 3.48
C LEU A 57 -14.60 -0.64 3.48
N ASN A 58 -15.92 -0.43 3.52
CA ASN A 58 -16.50 0.92 3.43
C ASN A 58 -16.06 1.82 4.59
N GLU A 59 -16.03 1.27 5.81
CA GLU A 59 -15.63 2.04 6.99
C GLU A 59 -14.12 2.35 6.97
N ARG A 60 -13.29 1.40 6.54
CA ARG A 60 -11.85 1.63 6.36
C ARG A 60 -11.57 2.70 5.32
N GLN A 61 -12.26 2.67 4.17
CA GLN A 61 -12.10 3.69 3.14
C GLN A 61 -12.54 5.08 3.61
N ARG A 62 -13.60 5.17 4.42
CA ARG A 62 -14.02 6.43 5.06
C ARG A 62 -12.94 6.96 6.01
N LEU A 63 -12.43 6.11 6.92
CA LEU A 63 -11.39 6.49 7.88
C LEU A 63 -10.10 6.95 7.19
N LEU A 64 -9.68 6.24 6.14
CA LEU A 64 -8.53 6.66 5.34
C LEU A 64 -8.76 8.02 4.68
N ARG A 65 -9.92 8.23 4.06
CA ARG A 65 -10.24 9.51 3.42
C ARG A 65 -10.17 10.66 4.41
N ASP A 66 -10.82 10.53 5.56
CA ASP A 66 -10.83 11.55 6.61
C ASP A 66 -9.39 11.85 7.08
N TRP A 67 -8.57 10.80 7.23
CA TRP A 67 -7.17 10.95 7.59
C TRP A 67 -6.34 11.63 6.48
N LEU A 68 -6.51 11.26 5.20
CA LEU A 68 -5.83 11.91 4.09
C LEU A 68 -6.16 13.41 4.03
N VAL A 69 -7.45 13.77 4.14
CA VAL A 69 -7.88 15.18 4.14
C VAL A 69 -7.25 15.97 5.29
N ALA A 70 -7.17 15.37 6.48
CA ALA A 70 -6.52 16.00 7.64
C ALA A 70 -5.00 16.20 7.47
N HIS A 71 -4.37 15.52 6.50
CA HIS A 71 -2.93 15.53 6.25
C HIS A 71 -2.59 16.01 4.82
N ASP A 72 -3.42 16.90 4.26
CA ASP A 72 -3.25 17.51 2.93
C ASP A 72 -3.08 16.48 1.80
N GLY A 73 -3.66 15.30 1.97
CA GLY A 73 -3.70 14.20 1.01
C GLY A 73 -4.85 14.33 0.00
N PRO A 74 -4.80 13.55 -1.08
CA PRO A 74 -5.86 13.56 -2.09
C PRO A 74 -7.17 12.93 -1.57
N ASP A 75 -8.30 13.54 -1.90
CA ASP A 75 -9.62 12.98 -1.64
C ASP A 75 -10.02 12.04 -2.82
N PRO A 76 -10.21 10.72 -2.58
CA PRO A 76 -10.67 9.78 -3.60
C PRO A 76 -12.09 10.05 -4.12
N GLN A 77 -12.86 10.92 -3.47
CA GLN A 77 -14.15 11.39 -3.99
C GLN A 77 -13.99 12.57 -4.97
N ALA A 78 -12.90 13.32 -4.88
CA ALA A 78 -12.61 14.47 -5.74
C ALA A 78 -11.77 14.09 -6.97
N LEU A 79 -10.93 13.06 -6.84
CA LEU A 79 -10.08 12.53 -7.91
C LEU A 79 -10.36 11.05 -8.08
N GLN A 80 -10.34 10.56 -9.32
CA GLN A 80 -10.57 9.14 -9.62
C GLN A 80 -9.48 8.54 -10.51
N GLY A 81 -9.40 7.20 -10.52
CA GLY A 81 -8.51 6.42 -11.37
C GLY A 81 -7.05 6.88 -11.31
N ALA A 82 -6.42 7.02 -12.49
CA ALA A 82 -5.01 7.39 -12.61
C ALA A 82 -4.69 8.79 -12.05
N ALA A 83 -5.65 9.73 -12.08
CA ALA A 83 -5.44 11.06 -11.52
C ALA A 83 -5.32 11.02 -9.99
N TYR A 84 -6.15 10.21 -9.33
CA TYR A 84 -6.03 9.94 -7.90
C TYR A 84 -4.70 9.26 -7.56
N ALA A 85 -4.33 8.21 -8.30
CA ALA A 85 -3.08 7.49 -8.09
C ALA A 85 -1.84 8.42 -8.18
N LYS A 86 -1.83 9.32 -9.16
CA LYS A 86 -0.76 10.32 -9.34
C LYS A 86 -0.69 11.31 -8.19
N ALA A 87 -1.84 11.83 -7.76
CA ALA A 87 -1.91 12.74 -6.62
C ALA A 87 -1.43 12.04 -5.34
N LEU A 88 -1.81 10.78 -5.14
CA LEU A 88 -1.41 9.99 -3.98
C LEU A 88 0.09 9.67 -3.99
N ASN A 89 0.66 9.30 -5.14
CA ASN A 89 2.11 9.09 -5.26
C ASN A 89 2.89 10.38 -4.98
N THR A 90 2.42 11.51 -5.52
CA THR A 90 3.06 12.82 -5.28
C THR A 90 3.03 13.18 -3.79
N TRP A 91 1.88 13.01 -3.15
CA TRP A 91 1.73 13.21 -1.72
C TRP A 91 2.62 12.25 -0.91
N ALA A 92 2.66 10.96 -1.27
CA ALA A 92 3.49 9.96 -0.59
C ALA A 92 4.98 10.31 -0.68
N LYS A 93 5.48 10.73 -1.85
CA LYS A 93 6.88 11.18 -2.02
C LYS A 93 7.24 12.33 -1.10
N ALA A 94 6.34 13.29 -0.92
CA ALA A 94 6.55 14.44 -0.06
C ALA A 94 6.55 14.07 1.44
N HIS A 95 5.84 13.02 1.82
CA HIS A 95 5.56 12.74 3.23
C HIS A 95 6.10 11.42 3.79
N TRP A 96 6.50 10.45 2.96
CA TRP A 96 7.11 9.21 3.44
C TRP A 96 8.35 9.37 4.32
N PRO A 97 9.22 10.39 4.14
CA PRO A 97 10.29 10.64 5.10
C PRO A 97 9.79 10.91 6.53
N GLN A 98 8.52 11.29 6.68
CA GLN A 98 7.84 11.50 7.96
C GLN A 98 7.23 10.19 8.51
N LEU A 99 7.03 9.15 7.71
CA LEU A 99 6.57 7.86 8.25
C LEU A 99 7.65 7.18 9.11
N PRO A 100 7.25 6.28 10.03
CA PRO A 100 8.21 5.41 10.71
C PRO A 100 9.10 4.67 9.70
N ALA A 101 10.39 4.98 9.71
CA ALA A 101 11.32 4.38 8.77
C ALA A 101 11.40 2.86 8.97
N PHE A 102 11.35 2.09 7.88
CA PHE A 102 11.40 0.62 7.92
C PHE A 102 12.57 0.08 8.77
N SER A 103 13.76 0.67 8.66
CA SER A 103 14.96 0.26 9.42
C SER A 103 14.86 0.47 10.93
N ARG A 104 13.87 1.24 11.41
CA ARG A 104 13.60 1.50 12.82
C ARG A 104 12.49 0.62 13.39
N LEU A 105 11.79 -0.14 12.55
CA LEU A 105 10.75 -1.07 12.99
C LEU A 105 11.39 -2.31 13.65
N PRO A 106 10.70 -2.97 14.62
CA PRO A 106 11.19 -4.21 15.21
C PRO A 106 11.49 -5.28 14.14
N LYS A 107 12.56 -6.07 14.36
CA LYS A 107 13.04 -7.07 13.37
C LYS A 107 12.12 -8.27 13.19
N HIS A 108 11.18 -8.51 14.10
CA HIS A 108 10.33 -9.70 14.10
C HIS A 108 9.10 -9.46 13.19
N SER A 109 8.93 -10.35 12.20
CA SER A 109 7.78 -10.45 11.29
C SER A 109 7.42 -9.15 10.54
N PRO A 110 8.24 -8.69 9.57
CA PRO A 110 7.85 -7.59 8.68
C PRO A 110 6.62 -7.99 7.85
N TRP A 111 6.01 -7.03 7.15
CA TRP A 111 4.97 -7.31 6.16
C TRP A 111 5.35 -8.52 5.28
N PRO A 112 4.42 -9.47 5.06
CA PRO A 112 3.02 -9.45 5.49
C PRO A 112 2.73 -10.07 6.88
N ASP A 113 3.75 -10.42 7.67
CA ASP A 113 3.64 -11.22 8.90
C ASP A 113 3.38 -10.40 10.21
N CYS A 114 3.21 -9.09 10.12
CA CYS A 114 3.12 -8.19 11.26
C CYS A 114 1.70 -8.04 11.85
N THR A 115 1.62 -7.83 13.16
CA THR A 115 0.44 -7.19 13.79
C THR A 115 0.37 -5.74 13.32
N ARG A 116 -0.74 -5.32 12.71
CA ARG A 116 -0.91 -3.99 12.10
C ARG A 116 -1.34 -2.95 13.15
N SER A 117 -0.56 -2.82 14.22
CA SER A 117 -0.84 -1.96 15.37
C SER A 117 0.46 -1.58 16.08
N GLY A 118 0.39 -0.63 17.01
CA GLY A 118 1.53 -0.17 17.81
C GLY A 118 2.71 0.26 16.92
N PRO A 119 3.93 -0.27 17.11
CA PRO A 119 5.09 0.08 16.27
C PRO A 119 4.89 -0.17 14.76
N PHE A 120 4.00 -1.08 14.39
CA PHE A 120 3.73 -1.50 13.01
C PHE A 120 2.47 -0.87 12.42
N ILE A 121 1.90 0.14 13.07
CA ILE A 121 0.67 0.82 12.63
C ILE A 121 0.76 1.38 11.21
N VAL A 122 1.97 1.70 10.73
CA VAL A 122 2.22 2.12 9.34
C VAL A 122 1.67 1.12 8.33
N TYR A 123 1.64 -0.19 8.65
CA TYR A 123 1.09 -1.21 7.76
C TYR A 123 -0.44 -1.21 7.68
N SER A 124 -1.16 -0.64 8.66
CA SER A 124 -2.59 -0.34 8.50
C SER A 124 -2.79 0.74 7.45
N LEU A 125 -2.03 1.83 7.54
CA LEU A 125 -2.10 2.93 6.58
C LEU A 125 -1.76 2.44 5.16
N LEU A 126 -0.64 1.72 4.99
CA LEU A 126 -0.28 1.18 3.67
C LEU A 126 -1.31 0.19 3.13
N GLY A 127 -1.91 -0.63 3.99
CA GLY A 127 -3.02 -1.50 3.63
C GLY A 127 -4.21 -0.71 3.07
N ASP A 128 -4.70 0.27 3.82
CA ASP A 128 -5.86 1.07 3.40
C ASP A 128 -5.59 1.87 2.13
N LEU A 129 -4.38 2.45 1.98
CA LEU A 129 -3.95 3.14 0.76
C LEU A 129 -3.98 2.19 -0.45
N GLY A 130 -3.55 0.93 -0.28
CA GLY A 130 -3.54 -0.06 -1.35
C GLY A 130 -4.96 -0.42 -1.78
N VAL A 131 -5.85 -0.56 -0.79
CA VAL A 131 -7.28 -0.77 -1.04
C VAL A 131 -7.90 0.44 -1.74
N SER A 132 -7.53 1.66 -1.39
CA SER A 132 -8.06 2.86 -2.04
C SER A 132 -7.65 2.98 -3.51
N LEU A 133 -6.40 2.63 -3.84
CA LEU A 133 -5.98 2.49 -5.24
C LEU A 133 -6.77 1.39 -5.97
N GLY A 134 -7.08 0.28 -5.28
CA GLY A 134 -7.87 -0.81 -5.86
C GLY A 134 -9.32 -0.43 -6.13
N GLU A 135 -9.94 0.33 -5.22
CA GLU A 135 -11.28 0.90 -5.43
C GLU A 135 -11.27 1.92 -6.59
N ALA A 136 -10.21 2.71 -6.75
CA ALA A 136 -10.07 3.61 -7.89
C ALA A 136 -10.00 2.86 -9.23
N ILE A 137 -9.37 1.67 -9.27
CA ILE A 137 -9.39 0.77 -10.44
C ILE A 137 -10.79 0.20 -10.63
N ARG A 138 -11.39 -0.41 -9.60
CA ARG A 138 -12.71 -1.05 -9.65
C ARG A 138 -13.83 -0.13 -10.12
N HIS A 139 -13.80 1.14 -9.71
CA HIS A 139 -14.78 2.12 -10.15
C HIS A 139 -14.62 2.51 -11.63
N ALA A 140 -13.40 2.44 -12.16
CA ALA A 140 -13.10 2.83 -13.54
C ALA A 140 -13.08 1.64 -14.52
N ASN A 141 -12.88 0.42 -14.03
CA ASN A 141 -12.93 -0.81 -14.80
C ASN A 141 -13.68 -1.90 -14.00
N GLY A 142 -14.87 -2.27 -14.49
CA GLY A 142 -15.76 -3.23 -13.85
C GLY A 142 -15.33 -4.70 -13.93
N ASP A 143 -14.28 -5.00 -14.71
CA ASP A 143 -13.74 -6.37 -14.80
C ASP A 143 -12.95 -6.76 -13.55
N TRP A 144 -12.46 -5.77 -12.80
CA TRP A 144 -11.74 -5.99 -11.57
C TRP A 144 -12.68 -6.20 -10.38
N HIS A 145 -12.34 -7.16 -9.53
CA HIS A 145 -13.06 -7.42 -8.29
C HIS A 145 -12.08 -7.79 -7.17
N TRP A 146 -12.49 -7.56 -5.93
CA TRP A 146 -11.72 -8.03 -4.78
C TRP A 146 -11.96 -9.52 -4.57
N GLY A 147 -10.89 -10.26 -4.28
CA GLY A 147 -10.97 -11.67 -3.99
C GLY A 147 -9.71 -12.19 -3.31
N LEU A 148 -9.61 -13.51 -3.17
CA LEU A 148 -8.43 -14.17 -2.62
C LEU A 148 -7.50 -14.59 -3.76
N ASN A 149 -6.21 -14.32 -3.63
CA ASN A 149 -5.23 -14.88 -4.54
C ASN A 149 -5.12 -16.40 -4.31
N LEU A 150 -5.77 -17.18 -5.17
CA LEU A 150 -5.73 -18.64 -5.16
C LEU A 150 -5.04 -19.19 -6.42
N ASP A 151 -4.25 -18.35 -7.10
CA ASP A 151 -3.48 -18.76 -8.27
C ASP A 151 -2.52 -19.91 -7.92
N ALA A 152 -2.48 -20.94 -8.78
CA ALA A 152 -1.75 -22.16 -8.49
C ALA A 152 -0.24 -21.96 -8.49
N ILE A 153 0.28 -21.04 -9.32
CA ILE A 153 1.70 -20.69 -9.37
C ILE A 153 2.06 -19.92 -8.11
N ASP A 154 1.29 -18.90 -7.74
CA ASP A 154 1.56 -18.11 -6.54
C ASP A 154 1.54 -18.98 -5.27
N LEU A 155 0.63 -19.97 -5.21
CA LEU A 155 0.58 -20.96 -4.15
C LEU A 155 1.81 -21.90 -4.16
N ALA A 156 2.22 -22.39 -5.33
CA ALA A 156 3.35 -23.30 -5.47
C ALA A 156 4.70 -22.61 -5.15
N ASP A 157 4.88 -21.38 -5.62
CA ASP A 157 6.08 -20.58 -5.43
C ASP A 157 6.13 -19.90 -4.06
N ASN A 158 5.09 -20.09 -3.23
CA ASN A 158 4.96 -19.50 -1.90
C ASN A 158 5.08 -17.97 -1.92
N MET A 159 4.45 -17.35 -2.92
CA MET A 159 4.45 -15.91 -3.08
C MET A 159 3.84 -15.22 -1.85
N ALA A 160 4.39 -14.06 -1.49
CA ALA A 160 3.90 -13.30 -0.33
C ALA A 160 2.43 -12.89 -0.49
N THR A 161 1.96 -12.76 -1.74
CA THR A 161 0.60 -12.41 -2.20
C THR A 161 -0.39 -13.58 -2.12
N ALA A 162 0.08 -14.83 -2.06
CA ALA A 162 -0.78 -16.01 -2.08
C ALA A 162 -1.74 -16.00 -0.89
N ARG A 163 -3.01 -16.37 -1.09
CA ARG A 163 -4.11 -16.37 -0.09
C ARG A 163 -4.39 -15.03 0.60
N ARG A 164 -3.89 -13.91 0.07
CA ARG A 164 -4.25 -12.56 0.53
C ARG A 164 -5.43 -12.03 -0.24
N VAL A 165 -6.10 -11.03 0.34
CA VAL A 165 -7.09 -10.24 -0.36
C VAL A 165 -6.37 -9.32 -1.35
N VAL A 166 -6.70 -9.47 -2.62
CA VAL A 166 -6.08 -8.77 -3.76
C VAL A 166 -7.15 -8.36 -4.77
N LEU A 167 -6.78 -7.55 -5.74
CA LEU A 167 -7.63 -7.29 -6.89
C LEU A 167 -7.41 -8.39 -7.94
N LEU A 168 -8.50 -8.94 -8.45
CA LEU A 168 -8.55 -10.01 -9.44
C LEU A 168 -9.33 -9.57 -10.66
N ALA A 169 -8.94 -10.08 -11.83
CA ALA A 169 -9.62 -9.85 -13.10
C ALA A 169 -9.51 -11.11 -13.96
N ASP A 170 -10.59 -11.57 -14.56
CA ASP A 170 -10.55 -12.74 -15.45
C ASP A 170 -9.60 -12.50 -16.63
N LEU A 171 -8.75 -13.48 -16.94
CA LEU A 171 -7.92 -13.45 -18.15
C LEU A 171 -8.79 -13.80 -19.38
N LYS A 172 -8.56 -13.16 -20.54
CA LYS A 172 -9.23 -13.60 -21.79
C LYS A 172 -8.80 -14.99 -22.20
N HIS A 173 -7.57 -15.39 -21.86
CA HIS A 173 -6.97 -16.66 -22.22
C HIS A 173 -6.48 -17.41 -20.98
N PRO A 174 -7.39 -17.90 -20.11
CA PRO A 174 -7.00 -18.56 -18.88
C PRO A 174 -6.28 -19.88 -19.17
N THR A 175 -5.27 -20.18 -18.37
CA THR A 175 -4.56 -21.48 -18.35
C THR A 175 -4.98 -22.28 -17.11
N PRO A 176 -4.67 -23.59 -17.05
CA PRO A 176 -4.88 -24.36 -15.82
C PRO A 176 -4.12 -23.80 -14.60
N GLN A 177 -3.01 -23.09 -14.85
CA GLN A 177 -2.13 -22.54 -13.82
C GLN A 177 -2.51 -21.12 -13.40
N ALA A 178 -3.02 -20.31 -14.34
CA ALA A 178 -3.40 -18.92 -14.13
C ALA A 178 -4.73 -18.61 -14.82
N ARG A 179 -5.75 -18.27 -14.03
CA ARG A 179 -7.10 -17.95 -14.51
C ARG A 179 -7.43 -16.47 -14.43
N GLU A 180 -6.80 -15.77 -13.50
CA GLU A 180 -7.07 -14.39 -13.17
C GLU A 180 -5.75 -13.61 -13.17
N ALA A 181 -5.80 -12.36 -13.63
CA ALA A 181 -4.76 -11.38 -13.33
C ALA A 181 -4.83 -11.04 -11.84
N VAL A 182 -3.68 -11.05 -11.17
CA VAL A 182 -3.56 -10.77 -9.73
C VAL A 182 -2.86 -9.43 -9.54
N LEU A 183 -3.45 -8.55 -8.73
CA LEU A 183 -2.85 -7.28 -8.37
C LEU A 183 -2.90 -7.04 -6.85
N ASP A 184 -1.76 -7.22 -6.16
CA ASP A 184 -1.58 -6.87 -4.75
C ASP A 184 -1.02 -5.44 -4.63
N LEU A 185 -1.91 -4.46 -4.52
CA LEU A 185 -1.53 -3.05 -4.38
C LEU A 185 -0.86 -2.76 -3.03
N GLU A 186 -1.20 -3.51 -1.98
CA GLU A 186 -0.52 -3.34 -0.68
C GLU A 186 0.97 -3.70 -0.80
N ALA A 187 1.29 -4.77 -1.55
CA ALA A 187 2.67 -5.15 -1.83
C ALA A 187 3.45 -4.04 -2.55
N LEU A 188 2.82 -3.38 -3.54
CA LEU A 188 3.40 -2.26 -4.27
C LEU A 188 3.72 -1.08 -3.34
N LEU A 189 2.78 -0.71 -2.47
CA LEU A 189 2.96 0.40 -1.52
C LEU A 189 3.99 0.07 -0.44
N PHE A 190 3.96 -1.16 0.08
CA PHE A 190 4.94 -1.64 1.05
C PHE A 190 6.35 -1.60 0.47
N ALA A 191 6.56 -2.12 -0.75
CA ALA A 191 7.86 -2.14 -1.39
C ALA A 191 8.43 -0.72 -1.53
N ALA A 192 7.59 0.21 -1.97
CA ALA A 192 8.02 1.58 -2.18
C ALA A 192 8.26 2.32 -0.84
N HIS A 193 7.46 2.10 0.22
CA HIS A 193 7.75 2.63 1.56
C HIS A 193 9.05 2.05 2.15
N ARG A 194 9.29 0.75 1.93
CA ARG A 194 10.48 0.05 2.41
C ARG A 194 11.75 0.53 1.68
N PHE A 195 11.63 0.83 0.40
CA PHE A 195 12.73 1.25 -0.47
C PHE A 195 12.42 2.62 -1.12
N PRO A 196 12.37 3.70 -0.31
CA PRO A 196 11.95 5.03 -0.80
C PRO A 196 12.96 5.64 -1.79
N ASP A 197 14.19 5.15 -1.83
CA ASP A 197 15.22 5.57 -2.78
C ASP A 197 15.27 4.70 -4.04
N SER A 198 14.37 3.72 -4.18
CA SER A 198 14.33 2.84 -5.35
C SER A 198 14.04 3.65 -6.63
N PRO A 199 14.69 3.34 -7.76
CA PRO A 199 14.44 4.04 -9.02
C PRO A 199 12.97 4.00 -9.45
N ASP A 200 12.29 2.88 -9.18
CA ASP A 200 10.87 2.68 -9.47
C ASP A 200 10.01 3.74 -8.79
N PHE A 201 10.25 3.95 -7.49
CA PHE A 201 9.51 4.95 -6.74
C PHE A 201 9.93 6.36 -7.12
N VAL A 202 11.23 6.65 -7.17
CA VAL A 202 11.74 8.01 -7.41
C VAL A 202 11.37 8.51 -8.81
N TYR A 203 11.53 7.69 -9.85
CA TYR A 203 11.48 8.14 -11.24
C TYR A 203 10.32 7.58 -12.07
N LEU A 204 9.85 6.35 -11.81
CA LEU A 204 8.99 5.62 -12.76
C LEU A 204 7.48 5.74 -12.52
N ASP A 205 7.05 6.46 -11.48
CA ASP A 205 5.63 6.67 -11.11
C ASP A 205 4.78 5.38 -11.28
N SER A 206 5.32 4.27 -10.73
CA SER A 206 4.79 2.93 -10.95
C SER A 206 3.34 2.77 -10.50
N TRP A 207 2.90 3.55 -9.51
CA TRP A 207 1.52 3.54 -9.02
C TRP A 207 0.54 4.05 -10.07
N THR A 208 0.82 5.23 -10.64
CA THR A 208 -0.03 5.81 -11.67
C THR A 208 -0.10 4.91 -12.89
N ARG A 209 1.06 4.36 -13.30
CA ARG A 209 1.13 3.42 -14.41
C ARG A 209 0.34 2.15 -14.14
N THR A 210 0.53 1.52 -12.97
CA THR A 210 -0.20 0.29 -12.59
C THR A 210 -1.71 0.52 -12.61
N VAL A 211 -2.18 1.63 -12.03
CA VAL A 211 -3.61 1.97 -12.03
C VAL A 211 -4.12 2.25 -13.44
N ALA A 212 -3.37 3.01 -14.26
CA ALA A 212 -3.75 3.30 -15.63
C ALA A 212 -3.82 2.03 -16.50
N ASP A 213 -2.82 1.16 -16.39
CA ASP A 213 -2.73 -0.11 -17.13
C ASP A 213 -3.89 -1.05 -16.72
N ALA A 214 -4.24 -1.08 -15.43
CA ALA A 214 -5.35 -1.90 -14.92
C ALA A 214 -6.71 -1.36 -15.41
N ILE A 215 -6.88 -0.05 -15.45
CA ILE A 215 -8.09 0.60 -16.00
C ILE A 215 -8.19 0.37 -17.52
N ALA A 216 -7.08 0.44 -18.24
CA ALA A 216 -7.04 0.22 -19.69
C ALA A 216 -7.30 -1.24 -20.08
N GLY A 217 -7.19 -2.19 -19.13
CA GLY A 217 -7.46 -3.61 -19.38
C GLY A 217 -6.34 -4.34 -20.10
N GLY A 218 -5.10 -3.82 -20.08
CA GLY A 218 -3.97 -4.43 -20.77
C GLY A 218 -3.61 -5.84 -20.28
N TYR A 219 -3.96 -6.15 -19.02
CA TYR A 219 -3.68 -7.45 -18.38
C TYR A 219 -4.59 -8.60 -18.86
N HIS A 220 -5.67 -8.30 -19.58
CA HIS A 220 -6.58 -9.33 -20.07
C HIS A 220 -6.09 -10.01 -21.35
N GLU A 221 -5.03 -9.52 -22.00
CA GLU A 221 -4.57 -10.02 -23.32
C GLU A 221 -3.52 -11.13 -23.27
N THR A 222 -2.94 -11.42 -22.12
CA THR A 222 -1.90 -12.45 -21.94
C THR A 222 -2.46 -13.76 -21.38
#